data_AF-A0AA92CGS7-F1
#
_entry.id   AF-A0AA92CGS7-F1
#
_cell.length_a   1.000
_cell.length_b   1.000
_cell.length_c   1.000
_cell.angle_alpha   90.00
_cell.angle_beta   90.00
_cell.angle_gamma   90.00
#
_symmetry.space_group_name_H-M   'P 1'
#
loop_
_entity.id
_entity.type
_entity.pdbx_description
1 polymer ?
#
loop_
_entity_poly.entity_id
_entity_poly.type
_entity_poly.pdbx_seq_one_letter_code
_entity_poly.pdbx_strand_id
1 'polypeptide(L)'
;MKPILALVLTAFLPCATIAAGASAEEATTADTTGWIEPEYKGDLSDFLWHKRPVVVFADSPEDPRFHDQMERLAKRAADLLDRDVVVLTDTDPSARSDLRKKLRPRGFMLVLVGKDGGVKLRKPHPWTVRELTRTIDKFPSRLREVEERRGS
;
A
#
# COMPACT_ATOMS: atom_id res chain seq x y z
N MET A 1 -13.31 34.50 -75.93
CA MET A 1 -12.03 35.21 -75.76
C MET A 1 -11.22 34.50 -74.67
N LYS A 2 -9.93 34.28 -74.94
CA LYS A 2 -8.85 33.70 -74.11
C LYS A 2 -8.70 34.40 -72.72
N PRO A 3 -7.75 34.03 -71.83
CA PRO A 3 -7.52 32.73 -71.18
C PRO A 3 -7.03 32.84 -69.68
N ILE A 4 -6.90 31.70 -68.98
CA ILE A 4 -5.85 31.24 -68.03
C ILE A 4 -5.28 32.20 -66.95
N LEU A 5 -5.27 31.76 -65.68
CA LEU A 5 -4.11 31.78 -64.73
C LEU A 5 -4.53 31.09 -63.40
N ALA A 6 -4.14 29.84 -63.14
CA ALA A 6 -2.92 29.43 -62.43
C ALA A 6 -2.80 29.99 -60.99
N LEU A 7 -3.08 29.16 -59.98
CA LEU A 7 -2.60 29.41 -58.61
C LEU A 7 -2.21 28.10 -57.91
N VAL A 8 -0.92 27.81 -58.05
CA VAL A 8 0.04 27.36 -57.02
C VAL A 8 -0.45 26.34 -55.98
N LEU A 9 0.01 25.12 -56.20
CA LEU A 9 0.18 24.02 -55.26
C LEU A 9 1.29 24.36 -54.25
N THR A 10 0.94 24.59 -52.99
CA THR A 10 1.90 24.57 -51.88
C THR A 10 1.45 23.59 -50.82
N ALA A 11 2.27 22.54 -50.69
CA ALA A 11 2.17 21.50 -49.69
C ALA A 11 2.29 22.08 -48.28
N PHE A 12 1.36 21.70 -47.41
CA PHE A 12 1.60 21.71 -45.97
C PHE A 12 1.08 20.39 -45.42
N LEU A 13 2.03 19.52 -45.07
CA LEU A 13 1.81 18.21 -44.48
C LEU A 13 2.06 18.35 -42.96
N PRO A 14 1.04 18.33 -42.08
CA PRO A 14 1.28 18.12 -40.67
C PRO A 14 1.18 16.63 -40.36
N CYS A 15 2.35 16.08 -40.06
CA CYS A 15 2.64 14.97 -39.14
C CYS A 15 1.41 14.27 -38.53
N ALA A 16 1.21 13.01 -38.91
CA ALA A 16 0.38 12.08 -38.18
C ALA A 16 1.10 11.66 -36.89
N THR A 17 0.56 12.06 -35.74
CA THR A 17 0.77 11.36 -34.47
C THR A 17 -0.58 10.81 -34.02
N ILE A 18 -0.93 9.64 -34.57
CA ILE A 18 -2.06 8.86 -34.11
C ILE A 18 -1.68 8.30 -32.74
N ALA A 19 -2.35 8.83 -31.72
CA ALA A 19 -2.46 8.24 -30.41
C ALA A 19 -3.18 6.88 -30.52
N ALA A 20 -2.52 5.79 -30.15
CA ALA A 20 -3.15 4.49 -29.92
C ALA A 20 -2.23 3.57 -29.10
N GLY A 21 -2.78 2.98 -28.03
CA GLY A 21 -2.22 1.84 -27.30
C GLY A 21 -1.73 2.20 -25.90
N ALA A 22 -2.61 2.39 -24.93
CA ALA A 22 -3.11 1.31 -24.07
C ALA A 22 -1.97 0.55 -23.34
N SER A 23 -1.50 1.12 -22.23
CA SER A 23 -1.27 0.31 -21.03
C SER A 23 -2.41 0.60 -20.09
N ALA A 24 -3.38 -0.30 -20.13
CA ALA A 24 -4.46 -0.36 -19.17
C ALA A 24 -3.86 -0.35 -17.76
N GLU A 25 -4.27 0.63 -16.97
CA GLU A 25 -4.54 0.42 -15.56
C GLU A 25 -5.50 -0.77 -15.43
N GLU A 26 -4.96 -1.99 -15.44
CA GLU A 26 -5.57 -3.06 -14.66
C GLU A 26 -5.22 -2.79 -13.20
N ALA A 27 -5.88 -1.77 -12.64
CA ALA A 27 -6.17 -1.76 -11.22
C ALA A 27 -7.18 -2.90 -11.01
N THR A 28 -6.63 -4.11 -10.89
CA THR A 28 -7.33 -5.28 -10.38
C THR A 28 -8.08 -4.85 -9.14
N THR A 29 -9.39 -4.65 -9.29
CA THR A 29 -10.33 -4.55 -8.18
C THR A 29 -10.49 -5.96 -7.63
N ALA A 30 -9.39 -6.54 -7.14
CA ALA A 30 -9.42 -7.73 -6.32
C ALA A 30 -10.02 -7.26 -5.01
N ASP A 31 -11.24 -7.72 -4.73
CA ASP A 31 -11.83 -7.95 -3.42
C ASP A 31 -10.95 -7.47 -2.26
N THR A 32 -10.87 -6.15 -2.10
CA THR A 32 -10.07 -5.47 -1.07
C THR A 32 -10.94 -5.22 0.15
N THR A 33 -11.85 -6.15 0.41
CA THR A 33 -12.79 -6.10 1.52
C THR A 33 -12.05 -6.51 2.79
N GLY A 34 -11.64 -5.52 3.59
CA GLY A 34 -11.24 -5.73 4.99
C GLY A 34 -9.74 -5.84 5.30
N TRP A 35 -8.84 -5.38 4.41
CA TRP A 35 -7.40 -5.36 4.73
C TRP A 35 -6.95 -4.11 5.50
N ILE A 36 -7.78 -3.05 5.53
CA ILE A 36 -7.59 -1.87 6.37
C ILE A 36 -8.71 -1.83 7.40
N GLU A 37 -8.33 -1.78 8.68
CA GLU A 37 -9.24 -1.56 9.79
C GLU A 37 -9.00 -0.17 10.37
N PRO A 38 -9.90 0.80 10.08
CA PRO A 38 -9.81 2.14 10.64
C PRO A 38 -10.11 2.12 12.14
N GLU A 39 -9.36 2.92 12.90
CA GLU A 39 -9.57 3.12 14.34
C GLU A 39 -9.73 1.81 15.14
N TYR A 40 -8.79 0.87 14.97
CA TYR A 40 -8.90 -0.45 15.58
C TYR A 40 -8.98 -0.39 17.12
N LYS A 41 -10.07 -0.91 17.68
CA LYS A 41 -10.34 -0.92 19.14
C LYS A 41 -10.11 -2.29 19.81
N GLY A 42 -9.78 -3.33 19.06
CA GLY A 42 -9.52 -4.67 19.58
C GLY A 42 -8.10 -4.86 20.11
N ASP A 43 -7.73 -6.10 20.44
CA ASP A 43 -6.35 -6.46 20.80
C ASP A 43 -5.61 -7.05 19.59
N LEU A 44 -4.29 -6.88 19.55
CA LEU A 44 -3.41 -7.55 18.59
C LEU A 44 -3.42 -9.07 18.74
N SER A 45 -3.91 -9.58 19.87
CA SER A 45 -4.03 -11.00 20.16
C SER A 45 -4.95 -11.72 19.17
N ASP A 46 -5.92 -11.02 18.59
CA ASP A 46 -6.87 -11.55 17.61
C ASP A 46 -6.19 -11.95 16.29
N PHE A 47 -5.00 -11.41 16.02
CA PHE A 47 -4.23 -11.70 14.81
C PHE A 47 -3.12 -12.74 15.02
N LEU A 48 -2.94 -13.24 16.25
CA LEU A 48 -1.91 -14.23 16.55
C LEU A 48 -2.07 -15.46 15.66
N TRP A 49 -0.95 -15.93 15.11
CA TRP A 49 -0.84 -17.08 14.23
C TRP A 49 -1.55 -16.97 12.87
N HIS A 50 -2.48 -16.03 12.71
CA HIS A 50 -3.29 -15.86 11.50
C HIS A 50 -2.78 -14.74 10.59
N LYS A 51 -2.57 -13.53 11.12
CA LYS A 51 -2.25 -12.34 10.32
C LYS A 51 -1.05 -11.57 10.89
N ARG A 52 -0.47 -10.69 10.07
CA ARG A 52 0.65 -9.80 10.42
C ARG A 52 0.14 -8.36 10.47
N PRO A 53 -0.17 -7.83 11.66
CA PRO A 53 -0.63 -6.46 11.77
C PRO A 53 0.47 -5.45 11.41
N VAL A 54 0.15 -4.54 10.49
CA VAL A 54 0.87 -3.29 10.26
C VAL A 54 0.06 -2.19 10.88
N VAL A 55 0.51 -1.66 12.01
CA VAL A 55 -0.16 -0.59 12.73
C VAL A 55 0.42 0.75 12.30
N VAL A 56 -0.42 1.64 11.78
CA VAL A 56 -0.05 3.00 11.41
C VAL A 56 -0.66 3.96 12.43
N PHE A 57 0.21 4.61 13.18
CA PHE A 57 -0.17 5.66 14.13
C PHE A 57 0.02 7.04 13.51
N ALA A 58 -0.88 7.97 13.84
CA ALA A 58 -0.73 9.40 13.59
C ALA A 58 -1.33 10.23 14.74
N ASP A 59 -1.02 11.53 14.80
CA ASP A 59 -1.60 12.42 15.82
C ASP A 59 -2.96 13.02 15.40
N SER A 60 -3.23 13.00 14.09
CA SER A 60 -4.47 13.48 13.48
C SER A 60 -4.74 12.67 12.21
N PRO A 61 -6.01 12.46 11.84
CA PRO A 61 -6.37 11.89 10.53
C PRO A 61 -5.89 12.75 9.35
N GLU A 62 -5.60 14.03 9.57
CA GLU A 62 -5.12 14.98 8.56
C GLU A 62 -3.59 15.05 8.45
N ASP A 63 -2.84 14.19 9.15
CA ASP A 63 -1.37 14.18 9.08
C ASP A 63 -0.90 13.82 7.64
N PRO A 64 -0.10 14.65 6.95
CA PRO A 64 0.40 14.35 5.61
C PRO A 64 1.15 13.01 5.52
N ARG A 65 1.83 12.61 6.59
CA ARG A 65 2.55 11.32 6.65
C ARG A 65 1.60 10.14 6.69
N PHE A 66 0.45 10.30 7.35
CA PHE A 66 -0.59 9.28 7.38
C PHE A 66 -1.16 9.06 5.97
N HIS A 67 -1.52 10.14 5.28
CA HIS A 67 -2.01 10.05 3.90
C HIS A 67 -0.98 9.41 2.96
N ASP A 68 0.28 9.86 3.00
CA ASP A 68 1.37 9.28 2.19
C ASP A 68 1.58 7.78 2.50
N GLN A 69 1.50 7.40 3.77
CA GLN A 69 1.59 5.99 4.16
C GLN A 69 0.43 5.16 3.61
N MET A 70 -0.81 5.64 3.71
CA MET A 70 -1.98 4.93 3.20
C MET A 70 -1.93 4.79 1.68
N GLU A 71 -1.52 5.84 0.96
CA GLU A 71 -1.32 5.81 -0.49
C GLU A 71 -0.24 4.76 -0.87
N ARG A 72 0.88 4.75 -0.15
CA ARG A 72 1.96 3.77 -0.38
C ARG A 72 1.50 2.32 -0.18
N LEU A 73 0.66 2.07 0.82
CA LEU A 73 0.11 0.73 1.09
C LEU A 73 -0.88 0.32 0.01
N ALA A 74 -1.75 1.23 -0.42
CA ALA A 74 -2.74 0.99 -1.45
C ALA A 74 -2.11 0.62 -2.81
N LYS A 75 -0.97 1.24 -3.17
CA LYS A 75 -0.26 0.99 -4.45
C LYS A 75 0.02 -0.48 -4.74
N ARG A 76 0.19 -1.33 -3.72
CA ARG A 76 0.52 -2.75 -3.87
C ARG A 76 -0.15 -3.60 -2.78
N ALA A 77 -1.46 -3.40 -2.57
CA ALA A 77 -2.21 -4.12 -1.55
C ALA A 77 -2.16 -5.66 -1.74
N ALA A 78 -2.18 -6.16 -2.98
CA ALA A 78 -2.09 -7.59 -3.27
C ALA A 78 -0.81 -8.24 -2.70
N ASP A 79 0.35 -7.58 -2.82
CA ASP A 79 1.61 -8.07 -2.24
C ASP A 79 1.54 -8.22 -0.70
N LEU A 80 0.76 -7.37 -0.03
CA LEU A 80 0.55 -7.43 1.41
C LEU A 80 -0.37 -8.60 1.78
N LEU A 81 -1.45 -8.78 1.01
CA LEU A 81 -2.42 -9.85 1.19
C LEU A 81 -1.78 -11.24 1.04
N ASP A 82 -0.90 -11.43 0.06
CA ASP A 82 -0.12 -12.67 -0.16
C ASP A 82 0.73 -13.11 1.04
N ARG A 83 0.96 -12.19 1.99
CA ARG A 83 1.78 -12.38 3.19
C ARG A 83 0.96 -12.27 4.47
N ASP A 84 -0.36 -12.38 4.36
CA ASP A 84 -1.30 -12.31 5.47
C ASP A 84 -1.22 -10.98 6.25
N VAL A 85 -0.91 -9.88 5.59
CA VAL A 85 -0.82 -8.57 6.24
C VAL A 85 -2.20 -7.93 6.36
N VAL A 86 -2.48 -7.38 7.55
CA VAL A 86 -3.64 -6.52 7.82
C VAL A 86 -3.13 -5.16 8.30
N VAL A 87 -3.74 -4.08 7.84
CA VAL A 87 -3.37 -2.72 8.23
C VAL A 87 -4.36 -2.22 9.27
N LEU A 88 -3.85 -1.88 10.44
CA LEU A 88 -4.61 -1.25 11.51
C LEU A 88 -4.21 0.21 11.58
N THR A 89 -5.17 1.11 11.78
CA THR A 89 -4.86 2.54 11.91
C THR A 89 -5.36 3.10 13.23
N ASP A 90 -4.62 4.09 13.74
CA ASP A 90 -4.97 4.85 14.93
C ASP A 90 -4.46 6.29 14.76
N THR A 91 -5.39 7.20 14.54
CA THR A 91 -5.14 8.62 14.27
C THR A 91 -5.59 9.53 15.41
N ASP A 92 -6.07 8.98 16.54
CA ASP A 92 -6.54 9.74 17.69
C ASP A 92 -5.71 9.41 18.95
N PRO A 93 -4.74 10.27 19.33
CA PRO A 93 -3.99 10.14 20.57
C PRO A 93 -4.84 10.16 21.85
N SER A 94 -5.99 10.83 21.82
CA SER A 94 -6.85 11.03 22.98
C SER A 94 -7.73 9.81 23.29
N ALA A 95 -8.02 8.97 22.27
CA ALA A 95 -8.79 7.75 22.41
C ALA A 95 -8.16 6.72 23.37
N ARG A 96 -6.84 6.81 23.63
CA ARG A 96 -6.09 5.87 24.50
C ARG A 96 -6.38 4.41 24.16
N SER A 97 -6.36 4.09 22.87
CA SER A 97 -6.53 2.73 22.36
C SER A 97 -5.57 1.74 23.04
N ASP A 98 -5.95 0.47 23.06
CA ASP A 98 -5.08 -0.58 23.61
C ASP A 98 -3.81 -0.76 22.76
N LEU A 99 -3.90 -0.47 21.45
CA LEU A 99 -2.74 -0.34 20.57
C LEU A 99 -1.74 0.70 21.07
N ARG A 100 -2.19 1.91 21.45
CA ARG A 100 -1.29 2.97 21.98
C ARG A 100 -0.70 2.60 23.33
N LYS A 101 -1.47 1.98 24.22
CA LYS A 101 -0.97 1.52 25.53
C LYS A 101 0.14 0.49 25.36
N LYS A 102 -0.06 -0.49 24.45
CA LYS A 102 0.86 -1.61 24.23
C LYS A 102 2.09 -1.21 23.40
N LEU A 103 1.88 -0.49 22.29
CA LEU A 103 2.94 -0.15 21.35
C LEU A 103 3.63 1.19 21.65
N ARG A 104 3.03 2.07 22.47
CA ARG A 104 3.58 3.35 22.94
C ARG A 104 4.21 4.19 21.82
N PRO A 105 3.45 4.53 20.75
CA PRO A 105 3.96 5.34 19.65
C PRO A 105 4.26 6.77 20.09
N ARG A 106 5.08 7.47 19.31
CA ARG A 106 5.37 8.89 19.45
C ARG A 106 5.15 9.56 18.09
N GLY A 107 4.11 10.38 17.99
CA GLY A 107 3.69 10.97 16.73
C GLY A 107 3.32 9.93 15.67
N PHE A 108 3.65 10.23 14.42
CA PHE A 108 3.57 9.25 13.34
C PHE A 108 4.52 8.07 13.59
N MET A 109 3.99 6.86 13.55
CA MET A 109 4.80 5.65 13.66
C MET A 109 4.15 4.49 12.92
N LEU A 110 4.91 3.83 12.05
CA LEU A 110 4.56 2.53 11.49
C LEU A 110 5.17 1.43 12.36
N VAL A 111 4.37 0.44 12.73
CA VAL A 111 4.79 -0.73 13.50
C VAL A 111 4.38 -2.00 12.76
N LEU A 112 5.33 -2.88 12.50
CA LEU A 112 5.05 -4.22 11.96
C LEU A 112 5.07 -5.23 13.11
N VAL A 113 3.99 -5.98 13.26
CA VAL A 113 3.81 -7.05 14.23
C VAL A 113 3.79 -8.38 13.47
N GLY A 114 4.54 -9.36 13.96
CA GLY A 114 4.56 -10.71 13.40
C GLY A 114 3.34 -11.54 13.81
N LYS A 115 3.15 -12.69 13.16
CA LYS A 115 2.15 -13.70 13.57
C LYS A 115 2.38 -14.23 14.99
N ASP A 116 3.60 -14.08 15.51
CA ASP A 116 3.96 -14.43 16.89
C ASP A 116 3.58 -13.35 17.92
N GLY A 117 2.96 -12.24 17.49
CA GLY A 117 2.60 -11.11 18.35
C GLY A 117 3.76 -10.19 18.72
N GLY A 118 4.99 -10.56 18.34
CA GLY A 118 6.18 -9.77 18.56
C GLY A 118 6.27 -8.58 17.60
N VAL A 119 6.71 -7.43 18.11
CA VAL A 119 7.03 -6.27 17.29
C VAL A 119 8.31 -6.55 16.50
N LYS A 120 8.22 -6.52 15.17
CA LYS A 120 9.33 -6.81 14.25
C LYS A 120 10.01 -5.57 13.72
N LEU A 121 9.27 -4.47 13.56
CA LEU A 121 9.79 -3.23 13.01
C LEU A 121 9.05 -2.02 13.59
N ARG A 122 9.78 -0.92 13.77
CA ARG A 122 9.21 0.40 14.06
C ARG A 122 9.86 1.44 13.16
N LYS A 123 9.07 2.34 12.58
CA LYS A 123 9.56 3.42 11.72
C LYS A 123 8.81 4.72 11.98
N PRO A 124 9.52 5.85 12.17
CA PRO A 124 8.89 7.15 12.39
C PRO A 124 8.57 7.91 11.09
N HIS A 125 8.65 7.24 9.93
CA HIS A 125 8.39 7.84 8.61
C HIS A 125 7.66 6.85 7.71
N PRO A 126 6.92 7.34 6.68
CA PRO A 126 6.22 6.47 5.74
C PRO A 126 7.16 5.48 5.04
N TRP A 127 6.69 4.24 4.90
CA TRP A 127 7.42 3.12 4.30
C TRP A 127 6.67 2.53 3.13
N THR A 128 7.40 2.05 2.14
CA THR A 128 6.81 1.45 0.94
C THR A 128 6.47 -0.01 1.14
N VAL A 129 5.47 -0.52 0.40
CA VAL A 129 5.12 -1.95 0.41
C VAL A 129 6.33 -2.83 0.06
N ARG A 130 7.17 -2.40 -0.89
CA ARG A 130 8.37 -3.16 -1.28
C ARG A 130 9.34 -3.33 -0.11
N GLU A 131 9.48 -2.34 0.74
CA GLU A 131 10.35 -2.43 1.93
C GLU A 131 9.71 -3.33 2.99
N LEU A 132 8.42 -3.17 3.26
CA LEU A 132 7.69 -4.04 4.19
C LEU A 132 7.78 -5.52 3.78
N THR A 133 7.48 -5.84 2.52
CA THR A 133 7.47 -7.23 2.04
C THR A 133 8.86 -7.85 2.08
N ARG A 134 9.90 -7.10 1.69
CA ARG A 134 11.30 -7.53 1.82
C ARG A 134 11.71 -7.80 3.27
N THR A 135 11.17 -7.05 4.22
CA THR A 135 11.40 -7.33 5.65
C THR A 135 10.64 -8.58 6.08
N ILE A 136 9.38 -8.74 5.68
CA ILE A 136 8.54 -9.89 6.02
C ILE A 136 9.11 -11.19 5.47
N ASP A 137 9.62 -11.18 4.25
CA ASP A 137 10.17 -12.35 3.56
C ASP A 137 11.44 -12.91 4.24
N LYS A 138 12.04 -12.15 5.18
CA LYS A 138 13.18 -12.60 6.00
C LYS A 138 12.76 -13.27 7.31
N PHE A 139 11.47 -13.31 7.64
CA PHE A 139 11.01 -13.89 8.90
C PHE A 139 11.10 -15.42 8.87
N PRO A 140 11.59 -16.08 9.94
CA PRO A 140 11.64 -17.54 9.99
C PRO A 140 10.26 -18.22 9.82
N SER A 141 9.19 -17.60 10.33
CA SER A 141 7.83 -18.10 10.08
C SER A 141 7.43 -17.99 8.62
N ARG A 142 7.85 -16.92 7.92
CA ARG A 142 7.54 -16.73 6.51
C ARG A 142 8.29 -17.70 5.61
N LEU A 143 9.56 -17.99 5.93
CA LEU A 143 10.33 -18.98 5.19
C LEU A 143 9.68 -20.37 5.24
N ARG A 144 9.23 -20.79 6.44
CA ARG A 144 8.50 -22.06 6.61
C ARG A 144 7.20 -22.12 5.81
N GLU A 145 6.38 -21.07 5.83
CA GLU A 145 5.16 -20.99 4.99
C GLU A 145 5.45 -21.21 3.49
N VAL A 146 6.57 -20.66 3.00
CA VAL A 146 6.98 -20.79 1.59
C VAL A 146 7.49 -22.20 1.29
N GLU A 147 8.23 -22.81 2.21
CA GLU A 147 8.70 -24.21 2.10
C GLU A 147 7.52 -25.20 2.10
N GLU A 148 6.58 -25.03 3.03
CA GLU A 148 5.35 -25.84 3.11
C GLU A 148 4.53 -25.74 1.82
N ARG A 149 4.40 -24.53 1.26
CA ARG A 149 3.70 -24.32 -0.03
C ARG A 149 4.42 -24.90 -1.24
N ARG A 150 5.74 -25.13 -1.17
CA ARG A 150 6.52 -25.76 -2.26
C ARG A 150 6.52 -27.28 -2.19
N GLY A 151 6.33 -27.85 -0.99
CA GLY A 151 6.28 -29.29 -0.76
C GLY A 151 4.88 -29.91 -0.91
N SER A 152 3.83 -29.09 -0.98
CA SER A 152 2.45 -29.49 -1.26
C SER A 152 2.11 -29.34 -2.74
#